data_AF-A0A5Q2NVF8-F1
#
_entry.id   AF-A0A5Q2NVF8-F1
#
_cell.length_a   1.000
_cell.length_b   1.000
_cell.length_c   1.000
_cell.angle_alpha   90.00
_cell.angle_beta   90.00
_cell.angle_gamma   90.00
#
_symmetry.space_group_name_H-M   'P 1'
#
loop_
_entity.id
_entity.type
_entity.pdbx_description
1 polymer ?
#
loop_
_entity_poly.entity_id
_entity_poly.type
_entity_poly.pdbx_seq_one_letter_code
_entity_poly.pdbx_strand_id
1 'polypeptide(L)' 'MRAGGEPFLLHLIFQRHGIAPDEVYNKEERFKRFMYASMMLQLEEEEKARKASERAAARR' A
#
# COMPACT_ATOMS: atom_id res chain seq x y z
N MET A 1 -1.63 7.19 -11.17
CA MET A 1 -0.52 6.87 -10.25
C MET A 1 -0.09 8.16 -9.53
N ARG A 2 -0.64 8.43 -8.35
CA ARG A 2 -0.21 9.52 -7.46
C ARG A 2 0.19 8.89 -6.11
N ALA A 3 1.35 8.24 -6.11
CA ALA A 3 2.06 7.73 -4.94
C ALA A 3 3.40 7.21 -5.50
N GLY A 4 4.52 7.42 -4.80
CA GLY A 4 5.90 7.39 -5.32
C GLY A 4 6.46 6.04 -5.80
N GLY A 5 5.74 5.31 -6.65
CA GLY A 5 6.18 4.08 -7.30
C GLY A 5 6.51 2.95 -6.33
N GLU A 6 7.35 2.03 -6.79
CA GLU A 6 7.85 0.90 -6.00
C GLU A 6 8.58 1.32 -4.71
N PRO A 7 9.45 2.36 -4.70
CA PRO A 7 10.10 2.80 -3.46
C PRO A 7 9.12 3.22 -2.36
N PHE A 8 8.00 3.83 -2.75
CA PHE A 8 6.94 4.19 -1.79
C PHE A 8 6.24 2.95 -1.23
N LEU A 9 5.94 1.95 -2.06
CA LEU A 9 5.35 0.70 -1.59
C LEU A 9 6.30 -0.04 -0.65
N LEU A 10 7.60 -0.07 -0.94
CA LEU A 10 8.62 -0.63 -0.06
C LEU A 10 8.67 0.07 1.29
N HIS A 11 8.67 1.40 1.29
CA HIS A 11 8.63 2.18 2.52
C HIS A 11 7.40 1.83 3.37
N LEU A 12 6.22 1.71 2.75
CA LEU A 12 4.98 1.35 3.45
C LEU A 12 5.01 -0.09 3.98
N ILE A 13 5.52 -1.04 3.20
CA ILE A 13 5.68 -2.43 3.63
C ILE A 13 6.59 -2.49 4.87
N PHE A 14 7.69 -1.76 4.86
CA PHE A 14 8.57 -1.65 6.02
C PHE A 14 7.85 -1.02 7.22
N GLN A 15 7.25 0.16 7.05
CA GLN A 15 6.60 0.88 8.14
C GLN A 15 5.45 0.10 8.78
N ARG A 16 4.64 -0.59 7.97
CA ARG A 16 3.39 -1.22 8.41
C ARG A 16 3.56 -2.68 8.83
N HIS A 17 4.47 -3.41 8.19
CA HIS A 17 4.64 -4.85 8.42
C HIS A 17 6.01 -5.21 9.00
N GLY A 18 6.92 -4.24 9.16
CA GLY A 18 8.25 -4.48 9.72
C GLY A 18 9.18 -5.29 8.81
N ILE A 19 8.83 -5.44 7.54
CA ILE A 19 9.63 -6.20 6.57
C ILE A 19 10.64 -5.25 5.93
N ALA A 20 11.93 -5.50 6.14
CA ALA A 20 12.97 -4.62 5.64
C ALA A 20 13.07 -4.69 4.09
N PRO A 21 13.51 -3.61 3.42
CA PRO A 21 13.56 -3.59 1.96
C PRO A 21 14.44 -4.70 1.35
N ASP A 22 15.56 -5.05 1.99
CA ASP A 22 16.45 -6.13 1.56
C ASP A 22 15.75 -7.49 1.63
N GLU A 23 14.92 -7.73 2.64
CA GLU A 23 14.10 -8.94 2.74
C GLU A 23 13.08 -9.04 1.62
N VAL A 24 12.54 -7.91 1.13
CA VAL A 24 11.65 -7.89 -0.05
C VAL A 24 12.45 -8.17 -1.31
N TYR A 25 13.58 -7.49 -1.52
CA TYR A 25 14.40 -7.64 -2.72
C TYR A 25 14.95 -9.05 -2.90
N ASN A 26 15.30 -9.73 -1.81
CA ASN A 26 15.84 -11.09 -1.83
C ASN A 26 14.77 -12.17 -2.09
N LYS A 27 13.48 -11.82 -2.16
CA LYS A 27 12.41 -12.78 -2.49
C LYS A 27 12.34 -13.05 -3.99
N GLU A 28 11.84 -14.24 -4.33
CA GLU A 28 11.48 -14.54 -5.71
C GLU A 28 10.47 -13.52 -6.27
N GLU A 29 10.56 -13.29 -7.58
CA GLU A 29 9.75 -12.29 -8.28
C GLU A 29 8.25 -12.44 -8.04
N ARG A 30 7.73 -13.67 -7.99
CA ARG A 30 6.31 -13.93 -7.70
C ARG A 30 5.87 -13.40 -6.33
N PHE A 31 6.74 -13.51 -5.32
CA PHE A 31 6.43 -13.07 -3.96
C PHE A 31 6.53 -11.55 -3.84
N LYS A 32 7.52 -10.92 -4.48
CA LYS A 32 7.61 -9.45 -4.54
C LYS A 32 6.36 -8.84 -5.18
N ARG A 33 5.94 -9.38 -6.33
CA ARG A 33 4.71 -8.96 -7.02
C ARG A 33 3.48 -9.10 -6.14
N PHE A 34 3.35 -10.22 -5.42
CA PHE A 34 2.26 -10.42 -4.48
C PHE A 34 2.27 -9.35 -3.39
N MET A 35 3.42 -9.09 -2.75
CA MET A 35 3.54 -8.09 -1.69
C MET A 35 3.18 -6.68 -2.17
N TYR A 36 3.70 -6.26 -3.33
CA TYR A 36 3.36 -4.96 -3.91
C TYR A 36 1.89 -4.86 -4.29
N ALA A 37 1.32 -5.90 -4.91
CA ALA A 37 -0.09 -5.93 -5.27
C ALA A 37 -1.00 -5.84 -4.03
N SER A 38 -0.67 -6.57 -2.96
CA SER A 38 -1.41 -6.51 -1.69
C SER A 38 -1.35 -5.12 -1.06
N MET A 39 -0.18 -4.48 -1.05
CA MET A 39 -0.04 -3.12 -0.52
C MET A 39 -0.83 -2.10 -1.35
N MET A 40 -0.81 -2.21 -2.68
CA MET A 40 -1.63 -1.37 -3.55
C MET A 40 -3.14 -1.55 -3.27
N LEU A 41 -3.61 -2.79 -3.15
CA LEU A 41 -5.01 -3.06 -2.82
C LEU A 41 -5.43 -2.42 -1.49
N GLN A 42 -4.58 -2.53 -0.47
CA GLN A 42 -4.85 -1.91 0.83
C GLN A 42 -4.98 -0.39 0.73
N LEU A 43 -4.08 0.27 -0.02
CA LEU A 43 -4.15 1.72 -0.25
C LEU A 43 -5.42 2.14 -0.98
N GLU A 44 -5.88 1.34 -1.95
CA GLU A 44 -7.14 1.60 -2.66
C GLU A 44 -8.35 1.50 -1.72
N GLU A 45 -8.40 0.51 -0.85
CA GLU A 45 -9.47 0.35 0.14
C GLU A 45 -9.47 1.48 1.18
N GLU A 46 -8.29 1.90 1.64
CA GLU A 46 -8.13 3.07 2.53
C GLU A 46 -8.62 4.37 1.85
N GLU A 47 -8.30 4.56 0.56
CA GLU A 47 -8.79 5.71 -0.19
C GLU A 47 -10.31 5.69 -0.37
N LYS A 48 -10.90 4.52 -0.65
CA LYS A 48 -12.36 4.35 -0.73
C LYS A 48 -13.03 4.67 0.60
N ALA A 49 -12.50 4.15 1.70
CA ALA A 49 -13.02 4.41 3.05
C ALA A 49 -12.96 5.90 3.39
N ARG A 50 -11.83 6.57 3.10
CA ARG A 50 -11.68 8.02 3.31
C ARG A 50 -12.70 8.84 2.51
N LYS A 51 -12.88 8.52 1.22
CA LYS A 51 -13.88 9.20 0.38
C LYS A 51 -15.31 8.96 0.89
N ALA A 52 -15.61 7.77 1.38
CA ALA A 52 -16.91 7.46 1.96
C ALA A 52 -17.17 8.26 3.24
N SER A 53 -16.17 8.39 4.14
CA SER A 53 -16.30 9.18 5.36
C SER A 53 -16.44 10.68 5.07
N GLU A 54 -15.69 11.21 4.10
CA GLU A 54 -15.81 12.61 3.67
C GLU A 54 -17.21 12.93 3.13
N ARG A 55 -17.76 12.03 2.30
CA ARG A 55 -19.14 12.17 1.78
C ARG A 55 -20.19 12.08 2.88
N ALA A 56 -20.00 11.21 3.87
CA ALA A 56 -20.91 11.10 5.01
C ALA A 56 -20.87 12.35 5.90
N ALA A 57 -19.68 12.91 6.12
CA ALA A 57 -19.51 14.15 6.88
C ALA A 57 -20.14 15.36 6.16
N ALA A 58 -20.00 15.47 4.84
CA ALA A 58 -20.57 16.57 4.06
C ALA A 58 -22.11 16.55 3.97
N ARG A 59 -22.77 15.46 4.37
CA ARG A 59 -24.24 15.30 4.38
C ARG A 59 -24.86 15.59 5.76
N ARG A 60 -24.04 15.82 6.78
CA ARG A 60 -24.47 16.20 8.13
C ARG A 60 -24.41 17.71 8.28
#